data_AF-A0A409YBI6-F1
#
_entry.id   AF-A0A409YBI6-F1
#
_cell.length_a   1.000
_cell.length_b   1.000
_cell.length_c   1.000
_cell.angle_alpha   90.00
_cell.angle_beta   90.00
_cell.angle_gamma   90.00
#
_symmetry.space_group_name_H-M   'P 1'
#
loop_
_entity.id
_entity.type
_entity.pdbx_description
1 polymer ?
#
loop_
_entity_poly.entity_id
_entity_poly.type
_entity_poly.pdbx_seq_one_letter_code
_entity_poly.pdbx_strand_id
1 'polypeptide(L)'
;MSSISDQLSKAQSLVSSNPKEAETLYKAILDATNSNPKDADQSQIVRDQEVALVKLGELYRDQQNAEGIAQVITQSRAFMSSTAKAKTAKLIRTLLDFFSPIPNSHAIQIKTLTDNIEWAKKEKRIFLKHSLEVRLVGLHLATQSYKSALALIDTLLTELKRLDDKMILTEVHLLESRVYRGIGNMAKAKAALTSSRTAANSIYCPPTLQAALDLQSGILHAEDKDYTTAYSYFYEAFENMSAQGEEGALGALKYMLLCKVMLNLSEDVNSLLTIKLAAKYAQLRDVESMRAIARAHQGRNLAEFERALREYKTGT
;
A
#
# COMPACT_ATOMS: atom_id res chain seq x y z
N MET A 1 34.89 -23.57 11.96
CA MET A 1 34.24 -22.56 11.11
C MET A 1 32.75 -22.81 11.19
N SER A 2 32.05 -22.12 12.11
CA SER A 2 30.59 -22.21 12.18
C SER A 2 30.01 -21.66 10.89
N SER A 3 29.13 -22.42 10.25
CA SER A 3 28.52 -22.06 8.97
C SER A 3 27.79 -20.72 9.10
N ILE A 4 27.74 -19.91 8.03
CA ILE A 4 26.91 -18.68 7.99
C ILE A 4 25.46 -19.02 8.38
N SER A 5 24.99 -20.22 8.03
CA SER A 5 23.70 -20.79 8.45
C SER A 5 23.56 -20.94 9.98
N ASP A 6 24.63 -21.32 10.68
CA ASP A 6 24.63 -21.44 12.16
C ASP A 6 24.64 -20.08 12.86
N GLN A 7 25.27 -19.07 12.24
CA GLN A 7 25.20 -17.69 12.73
C GLN A 7 23.81 -17.09 12.49
N LEU A 8 23.16 -17.46 11.39
CA LEU A 8 21.79 -17.07 11.06
C LEU A 8 20.78 -17.66 12.05
N SER A 9 20.91 -18.93 12.41
CA SER A 9 20.04 -19.58 13.41
C SER A 9 20.26 -19.03 14.81
N LYS A 10 21.52 -18.75 15.20
CA LYS A 10 21.85 -18.06 16.45
C LYS A 10 21.27 -16.65 16.49
N ALA A 11 21.43 -15.87 15.43
CA ALA A 11 20.86 -14.53 15.34
C ALA A 11 19.32 -14.56 15.44
N GLN A 12 18.66 -15.55 14.84
CA GLN A 12 17.22 -15.75 14.98
C GLN A 12 16.79 -16.07 16.42
N SER A 13 17.52 -16.94 17.12
CA SER A 13 17.22 -17.25 18.52
C SER A 13 17.45 -16.05 19.46
N LEU A 14 18.35 -15.14 19.08
CA LEU A 14 18.67 -13.93 19.83
C LEU A 14 17.71 -12.77 19.57
N VAL A 15 16.87 -12.82 18.52
CA VAL A 15 15.85 -11.79 18.26
C VAL A 15 14.93 -11.58 19.47
N SER A 16 14.58 -12.67 20.16
CA SER A 16 13.69 -12.64 21.33
C SER A 16 14.38 -12.24 22.63
N SER A 17 15.71 -12.39 22.72
CA SER A 17 16.48 -12.24 23.97
C SER A 17 17.31 -10.96 24.01
N ASN A 18 17.98 -10.59 22.91
CA ASN A 18 18.86 -9.42 22.78
C ASN A 18 18.84 -8.87 21.34
N PRO A 19 17.94 -7.92 21.03
CA PRO A 19 17.81 -7.37 19.68
C PRO A 19 19.08 -6.68 19.15
N LYS A 20 19.88 -6.05 20.03
CA LYS A 20 21.11 -5.35 19.64
C LYS A 20 22.25 -6.29 19.24
N GLU A 21 22.37 -7.43 19.92
CA GLU A 21 23.39 -8.43 19.58
C GLU A 21 23.05 -9.13 18.26
N ALA A 22 21.76 -9.43 18.05
CA ALA A 22 21.25 -9.94 16.78
C ALA A 22 21.53 -8.96 15.62
N GLU A 23 21.35 -7.66 15.83
CA GLU A 23 21.70 -6.62 14.84
C GLU A 23 23.17 -6.65 14.44
N THR A 24 24.09 -6.70 15.42
CA THR A 24 25.54 -6.82 15.15
C THR A 24 25.91 -8.10 14.42
N LEU A 25 25.26 -9.22 14.76
CA LEU A 25 25.47 -10.51 14.08
C LEU A 25 24.99 -10.45 12.62
N TYR A 26 23.82 -9.85 12.35
CA TYR A 26 23.33 -9.68 10.99
C TYR A 26 24.20 -8.73 10.16
N LYS A 27 24.67 -7.61 10.75
CA LYS A 27 25.64 -6.72 10.08
C LYS A 27 26.96 -7.43 9.79
N ALA A 28 27.48 -8.22 10.73
CA ALA A 28 28.70 -9.00 10.53
C ALA A 28 28.57 -10.05 9.41
N ILE A 29 27.40 -10.68 9.26
CA ILE A 29 27.12 -11.62 8.15
C ILE A 29 27.09 -10.89 6.79
N LEU A 30 26.60 -9.65 6.76
CA LEU A 30 26.58 -8.82 5.55
C LEU A 30 28.00 -8.31 5.19
N ASP A 31 28.84 -8.00 6.19
CA ASP A 31 30.20 -7.50 6.01
C ASP A 31 31.25 -8.58 5.71
N ALA A 32 30.99 -9.85 6.06
CA ALA A 32 31.91 -10.99 5.84
C ALA A 32 32.22 -11.30 4.35
N THR A 33 31.61 -10.56 3.42
CA THR A 33 31.67 -10.77 1.97
C THR A 33 32.98 -10.35 1.30
N ASN A 34 33.90 -9.67 1.99
CA ASN A 34 35.19 -9.30 1.38
C ASN A 34 36.24 -10.42 1.36
N SER A 35 35.94 -11.60 1.91
CA SER A 35 36.83 -12.77 1.87
C SER A 35 36.29 -13.87 0.96
N ASN A 36 36.89 -13.97 -0.24
CA ASN A 36 36.69 -14.96 -1.29
C ASN A 36 36.19 -16.36 -0.85
N PRO A 37 35.06 -16.83 -1.41
CA PRO A 37 34.76 -18.25 -1.51
C PRO A 37 34.51 -18.72 -2.96
N LYS A 38 34.80 -19.99 -3.22
CA LYS A 38 34.68 -20.70 -4.52
C LYS A 38 33.23 -20.65 -5.05
N ASP A 39 33.06 -20.61 -6.37
CA ASP A 39 31.80 -20.35 -7.10
C ASP A 39 30.56 -21.14 -6.64
N ALA A 40 30.72 -22.36 -6.10
CA ALA A 40 29.60 -23.16 -5.59
C ALA A 40 29.02 -22.65 -4.26
N ASP A 41 29.87 -22.18 -3.33
CA ASP A 41 29.46 -21.61 -2.04
C ASP A 41 28.88 -20.20 -2.22
N GLN A 42 29.27 -19.48 -3.28
CA GLN A 42 28.83 -18.12 -3.53
C GLN A 42 27.30 -18.01 -3.70
N SER A 43 26.69 -19.02 -4.34
CA SER A 43 25.23 -19.06 -4.53
C SER A 43 24.46 -19.30 -3.23
N GLN A 44 25.01 -20.11 -2.32
CA GLN A 44 24.43 -20.37 -1.00
C GLN A 44 24.63 -19.18 -0.07
N ILE A 45 25.81 -18.54 -0.12
CA ILE A 45 26.15 -17.33 0.64
C ILE A 45 25.23 -16.17 0.26
N VAL A 46 25.00 -15.94 -1.03
CA VAL A 46 24.06 -14.90 -1.50
C VAL A 46 22.65 -15.17 -0.98
N ARG A 47 22.22 -16.43 -0.91
CA ARG A 47 20.89 -16.80 -0.41
C ARG A 47 20.77 -16.61 1.11
N ASP A 48 21.81 -16.99 1.86
CA ASP A 48 21.87 -16.77 3.30
C ASP A 48 21.94 -15.26 3.61
N GLN A 49 22.61 -14.46 2.78
CA GLN A 49 22.64 -13.00 2.88
C GLN A 49 21.30 -12.35 2.57
N GLU A 50 20.58 -12.81 1.54
CA GLU A 50 19.19 -12.38 1.27
C GLU A 50 18.31 -12.63 2.50
N VAL A 51 18.43 -13.81 3.11
CA VAL A 51 17.66 -14.18 4.31
C VAL A 51 18.08 -13.34 5.52
N ALA A 52 19.37 -13.09 5.71
CA ALA A 52 19.88 -12.24 6.79
C ALA A 52 19.38 -10.79 6.63
N LEU A 53 19.36 -10.26 5.40
CA LEU A 53 18.89 -8.91 5.11
C LEU A 53 17.39 -8.76 5.39
N VAL A 54 16.58 -9.74 4.97
CA VAL A 54 15.14 -9.75 5.25
C VAL A 54 14.88 -9.82 6.76
N LYS A 55 15.57 -10.72 7.48
CA LYS A 55 15.44 -10.84 8.94
C LYS A 55 15.91 -9.61 9.70
N LEU A 56 16.95 -8.94 9.23
CA LEU A 56 17.38 -7.66 9.78
C LEU A 56 16.32 -6.57 9.55
N GLY A 57 15.67 -6.57 8.37
CA GLY A 57 14.52 -5.72 8.08
C GLY A 57 13.33 -5.99 9.01
N GLU A 58 13.01 -7.27 9.26
CA GLU A 58 11.97 -7.68 10.21
C GLU A 58 12.30 -7.25 11.64
N LEU A 59 13.56 -7.38 12.06
CA LEU A 59 14.02 -6.93 13.38
C LEU A 59 13.81 -5.42 13.56
N TYR A 60 14.17 -4.60 12.57
CA TYR A 60 13.96 -3.15 12.65
C TYR A 60 12.49 -2.75 12.54
N ARG A 61 11.68 -3.51 11.80
CA ARG A 61 10.21 -3.36 11.76
C ARG A 61 9.63 -3.56 13.17
N ASP A 62 10.03 -4.62 13.84
CA ASP A 62 9.54 -4.97 15.17
C ASP A 62 10.01 -3.95 16.24
N GLN A 63 11.19 -3.35 16.04
CA GLN A 63 11.71 -2.24 16.85
C GLN A 63 11.14 -0.85 16.47
N GLN A 64 10.30 -0.76 15.44
CA GLN A 64 9.80 0.49 14.86
C GLN A 64 10.88 1.49 14.44
N ASN A 65 12.08 1.01 14.08
CA ASN A 65 13.21 1.86 13.73
C ASN A 65 13.26 2.14 12.21
N ALA A 66 12.63 3.22 11.77
CA ALA A 66 12.62 3.64 10.37
C ALA A 66 14.01 4.01 9.83
N GLU A 67 14.88 4.62 10.65
CA GLU A 67 16.23 4.99 10.21
C GLU A 67 17.12 3.76 9.98
N GLY A 68 16.97 2.74 10.82
CA GLY A 68 17.65 1.45 10.67
C GLY A 68 17.33 0.79 9.33
N ILE A 69 16.05 0.74 8.95
CA ILE A 69 15.63 0.17 7.65
C ILE A 69 16.22 0.98 6.48
N ALA A 70 16.22 2.32 6.56
CA ALA A 70 16.79 3.18 5.52
C ALA A 70 18.29 2.94 5.33
N GLN A 71 19.03 2.77 6.44
CA GLN A 71 20.46 2.44 6.41
C GLN A 71 20.69 1.06 5.80
N VAL A 72 19.92 0.04 6.19
CA VAL A 72 20.00 -1.31 5.62
C VAL A 72 19.78 -1.29 4.12
N ILE A 73 18.76 -0.58 3.63
CA ILE A 73 18.49 -0.47 2.20
C ILE A 73 19.67 0.21 1.48
N THR A 74 20.29 1.21 2.10
CA THR A 74 21.42 1.93 1.49
C THR A 74 22.69 1.09 1.46
N GLN A 75 23.01 0.41 2.57
CA GLN A 75 24.19 -0.47 2.69
C GLN A 75 24.07 -1.71 1.79
N SER A 76 22.86 -2.26 1.66
CA SER A 76 22.61 -3.40 0.78
C SER A 76 22.68 -3.06 -0.70
N ARG A 77 22.78 -1.79 -1.12
CA ARG A 77 22.92 -1.41 -2.54
C ARG A 77 24.11 -2.08 -3.20
N ALA A 78 25.27 -2.11 -2.53
CA ALA A 78 26.49 -2.73 -3.06
C ALA A 78 26.32 -4.24 -3.30
N PHE A 79 25.66 -4.93 -2.37
CA PHE A 79 25.28 -6.35 -2.53
C PHE A 79 24.24 -6.53 -3.66
N MET A 80 23.26 -5.63 -3.73
CA MET A 80 22.19 -5.68 -4.72
C MET A 80 22.68 -5.39 -6.15
N SER A 81 23.81 -4.70 -6.32
CA SER A 81 24.49 -4.49 -7.60
C SER A 81 25.06 -5.79 -8.20
N SER A 82 25.47 -6.75 -7.37
CA SER A 82 26.07 -8.02 -7.81
C SER A 82 25.05 -9.15 -8.03
N THR A 83 23.82 -9.00 -7.53
CA THR A 83 22.72 -9.98 -7.71
C THR A 83 21.85 -9.74 -8.94
N ALA A 84 21.08 -10.77 -9.34
CA ALA A 84 20.15 -10.70 -10.46
C ALA A 84 19.08 -9.59 -10.29
N LYS A 85 18.82 -8.82 -11.36
CA LYS A 85 17.94 -7.64 -11.37
C LYS A 85 16.55 -7.88 -10.77
N ALA A 86 15.91 -9.01 -11.12
CA ALA A 86 14.57 -9.36 -10.64
C ALA A 86 14.54 -9.69 -9.13
N LYS A 87 15.56 -10.39 -8.63
CA LYS A 87 15.69 -10.70 -7.19
C LYS A 87 15.91 -9.44 -6.38
N THR A 88 16.78 -8.55 -6.85
CA THR A 88 16.97 -7.23 -6.21
C THR A 88 15.67 -6.44 -6.14
N ALA A 89 14.90 -6.39 -7.23
CA ALA A 89 13.65 -5.65 -7.24
C ALA A 89 12.64 -6.20 -6.22
N LYS A 90 12.56 -7.53 -6.09
CA LYS A 90 11.74 -8.19 -5.06
C LYS A 90 12.23 -7.85 -3.65
N LEU A 91 13.54 -7.92 -3.42
CA LEU A 91 14.16 -7.65 -2.12
C LEU A 91 13.92 -6.21 -1.66
N ILE A 92 14.13 -5.23 -2.55
CA ILE A 92 13.87 -3.81 -2.26
C ILE A 92 12.38 -3.60 -1.97
N ARG A 93 11.47 -4.23 -2.71
CA ARG A 93 10.03 -4.12 -2.46
C ARG A 93 9.68 -4.66 -1.06
N THR A 94 10.17 -5.84 -0.70
CA THR A 94 9.95 -6.44 0.62
C THR A 94 10.50 -5.57 1.75
N LEU A 95 11.72 -5.03 1.60
CA LEU A 95 12.30 -4.13 2.60
C LEU A 95 11.51 -2.83 2.74
N LEU A 96 10.98 -2.30 1.63
CA LEU A 96 10.14 -1.12 1.67
C LEU A 96 8.77 -1.40 2.32
N ASP A 97 8.23 -2.62 2.17
CA ASP A 97 6.99 -3.06 2.82
C ASP A 97 7.11 -3.09 4.34
N PHE A 98 8.30 -3.32 4.89
CA PHE A 98 8.56 -3.23 6.32
C PHE A 98 8.43 -1.82 6.92
N PHE A 99 8.40 -0.77 6.10
CA PHE A 99 8.04 0.56 6.60
C PHE A 99 6.54 0.75 6.81
N SER A 100 5.68 -0.04 6.17
CA SER A 100 4.22 0.13 6.24
C SER A 100 3.64 0.07 7.67
N PRO A 101 4.10 -0.81 8.59
CA PRO A 101 3.60 -0.84 9.96
C PRO A 101 4.23 0.23 10.89
N ILE A 102 5.21 1.02 10.43
CA ILE A 102 5.91 2.00 11.28
C ILE A 102 5.19 3.36 11.23
N PRO A 103 4.52 3.79 12.31
CA PRO A 103 3.83 5.08 12.34
C PRO A 103 4.82 6.26 12.21
N ASN A 104 4.37 7.36 11.60
CA ASN A 104 5.14 8.61 11.42
C ASN A 104 6.45 8.53 10.61
N SER A 105 6.65 7.46 9.81
CA SER A 105 7.88 7.27 9.04
C SER A 105 7.87 7.90 7.63
N HIS A 106 6.81 8.62 7.24
CA HIS A 106 6.61 9.12 5.87
C HIS A 106 7.78 9.97 5.33
N ALA A 107 8.37 10.86 6.13
CA ALA A 107 9.48 11.69 5.68
C ALA A 107 10.75 10.86 5.37
N ILE A 108 11.05 9.88 6.21
CA ILE A 108 12.19 8.97 6.04
C ILE A 108 11.94 8.05 4.84
N GLN A 109 10.71 7.55 4.67
CA GLN A 109 10.32 6.74 3.52
C GLN A 109 10.48 7.52 2.21
N ILE A 110 10.03 8.77 2.15
CA ILE A 110 10.18 9.62 0.96
C ILE A 110 11.66 9.80 0.61
N LYS A 111 12.51 10.17 1.59
CA LYS A 111 13.95 10.32 1.37
C LYS A 111 14.58 9.02 0.87
N THR A 112 14.27 7.91 1.53
CA THR A 112 14.79 6.58 1.16
C THR A 112 14.35 6.20 -0.25
N LEU A 113 13.09 6.46 -0.64
CA LEU A 113 12.60 6.21 -1.99
C LEU A 113 13.30 7.07 -3.03
N THR A 114 13.46 8.37 -2.78
CA THR A 114 14.18 9.28 -3.69
C THR A 114 15.61 8.79 -3.92
N ASP A 115 16.34 8.44 -2.85
CA ASP A 115 17.71 7.93 -2.94
C ASP A 115 17.78 6.62 -3.74
N ASN A 116 16.79 5.73 -3.58
CA ASN A 116 16.72 4.46 -4.33
C ASN A 116 16.32 4.65 -5.79
N ILE A 117 15.49 5.66 -6.10
CA ILE A 117 15.15 6.03 -7.49
C ILE A 117 16.40 6.56 -8.21
N GLU A 118 17.20 7.41 -7.55
CA GLU A 118 18.47 7.89 -8.10
C GLU A 118 19.46 6.75 -8.35
N TRP A 119 19.57 5.82 -7.41
CA TRP A 119 20.39 4.62 -7.58
C TRP A 119 19.89 3.75 -8.74
N ALA A 120 18.58 3.50 -8.83
CA ALA A 120 17.99 2.73 -9.94
C ALA A 120 18.23 3.40 -11.30
N LYS A 121 18.23 4.74 -11.37
CA LYS A 121 18.61 5.52 -12.56
C LYS A 121 20.09 5.31 -12.92
N LYS A 122 21.00 5.39 -11.94
CA LYS A 122 22.45 5.19 -12.15
C LYS A 122 22.76 3.77 -12.66
N GLU A 123 22.10 2.76 -12.11
CA GLU A 123 22.28 1.36 -12.53
C GLU A 123 21.46 0.95 -13.76
N LYS A 124 20.73 1.89 -14.39
CA LYS A 124 19.88 1.63 -15.57
C LYS A 124 18.82 0.54 -15.32
N ARG A 125 18.26 0.47 -14.12
CA ARG A 125 17.18 -0.46 -13.73
C ARG A 125 15.81 0.20 -13.88
N ILE A 126 15.29 0.25 -15.11
CA ILE A 126 14.07 1.00 -15.46
C ILE A 126 12.81 0.48 -14.76
N PHE A 127 12.56 -0.83 -14.76
CA PHE A 127 11.37 -1.40 -14.09
C PHE A 127 11.34 -1.16 -12.58
N LEU A 128 12.51 -1.23 -11.94
CA LEU A 128 12.63 -0.91 -10.52
C LEU A 128 12.34 0.57 -10.27
N LYS A 129 12.92 1.46 -11.08
CA LYS A 129 12.64 2.90 -11.02
C LYS A 129 11.13 3.16 -11.09
N HIS A 130 10.42 2.60 -12.08
CA HIS A 130 8.97 2.81 -12.23
C HIS A 130 8.18 2.30 -11.03
N SER A 131 8.49 1.10 -10.53
CA SER A 131 7.82 0.57 -9.33
C SER A 131 8.05 1.45 -8.10
N LEU A 132 9.25 2.01 -7.93
CA LEU A 132 9.58 2.93 -6.83
C LEU A 132 8.88 4.29 -6.99
N GLU A 133 8.80 4.81 -8.23
CA GLU A 133 8.11 6.07 -8.53
C GLU A 133 6.60 5.96 -8.26
N VAL A 134 5.96 4.85 -8.63
CA VAL A 134 4.54 4.57 -8.29
C VAL A 134 4.32 4.60 -6.78
N ARG A 135 5.19 3.92 -6.02
CA ARG A 135 5.12 3.91 -4.56
C ARG A 135 5.31 5.31 -3.95
N LEU A 136 6.24 6.09 -4.50
CA LEU A 136 6.49 7.46 -4.08
C LEU A 136 5.27 8.37 -4.33
N VAL A 137 4.59 8.22 -5.47
CA VAL A 137 3.33 8.92 -5.75
C VAL A 137 2.25 8.56 -4.72
N GLY A 138 2.13 7.28 -4.35
CA GLY A 138 1.21 6.85 -3.28
C GLY A 138 1.49 7.53 -1.93
N LEU A 139 2.76 7.68 -1.56
CA LEU A 139 3.17 8.41 -0.34
C LEU A 139 2.92 9.92 -0.43
N HIS A 140 3.16 10.53 -1.59
CA HIS A 140 2.81 11.94 -1.79
C HIS A 140 1.31 12.18 -1.69
N LEU A 141 0.49 11.24 -2.17
CA LEU A 141 -0.95 11.29 -2.00
C LEU A 141 -1.37 11.20 -0.53
N ALA A 142 -0.75 10.31 0.25
CA ALA A 142 -1.02 10.18 1.70
C ALA A 142 -0.60 11.44 2.49
N THR A 143 0.48 12.09 2.08
CA THR A 143 0.97 13.36 2.66
C THR A 143 0.33 14.62 2.07
N GLN A 144 -0.71 14.46 1.23
CA GLN A 144 -1.43 15.57 0.56
C GLN A 144 -0.54 16.49 -0.30
N SER A 145 0.62 16.01 -0.73
CA SER A 145 1.58 16.75 -1.59
C SER A 145 1.24 16.58 -3.07
N TYR A 146 0.06 17.07 -3.48
CA TYR A 146 -0.50 16.79 -4.81
C TYR A 146 0.33 17.32 -5.99
N LYS A 147 1.00 18.48 -5.84
CA LYS A 147 1.82 19.07 -6.91
C LYS A 147 3.01 18.18 -7.28
N SER A 148 3.74 17.69 -6.28
CA SER A 148 4.87 16.78 -6.49
C SER A 148 4.41 15.45 -7.07
N ALA A 149 3.26 14.94 -6.61
CA ALA A 149 2.67 13.72 -7.16
C ALA A 149 2.35 13.86 -8.66
N LEU A 150 1.71 14.96 -9.08
CA LEU A 150 1.39 15.19 -10.50
C LEU A 150 2.64 15.28 -11.38
N ALA A 151 3.68 16.00 -10.95
CA ALA A 151 4.91 16.13 -11.72
C ALA A 151 5.60 14.76 -11.95
N LEU A 152 5.56 13.88 -10.93
CA LEU A 152 6.05 12.51 -11.05
C LEU A 152 5.18 11.68 -11.99
N ILE A 153 3.86 11.78 -11.88
CA ILE A 153 2.90 11.07 -12.75
C ILE A 153 3.09 11.46 -14.22
N ASP A 154 3.20 12.75 -14.54
CA ASP A 154 3.37 13.22 -15.92
C ASP A 154 4.64 12.67 -16.57
N THR A 155 5.73 12.64 -15.79
CA THR A 155 7.01 12.06 -16.21
C THR A 155 6.85 10.56 -16.46
N LEU A 156 6.22 9.84 -15.51
CA LEU A 156 6.04 8.40 -15.54
C LEU A 156 5.12 7.96 -16.70
N LEU A 157 4.01 8.67 -16.95
CA LEU A 157 3.10 8.39 -18.07
C LEU A 157 3.79 8.58 -19.42
N THR A 158 4.70 9.56 -19.55
CA THR A 158 5.47 9.77 -20.78
C THR A 158 6.42 8.62 -21.06
N GLU A 159 7.02 8.05 -20.01
CA GLU A 159 7.92 6.89 -20.12
C GLU A 159 7.17 5.59 -20.35
N LEU A 160 6.07 5.34 -19.61
CA LEU A 160 5.29 4.10 -19.69
C LEU A 160 4.60 3.92 -21.04
N LYS A 161 4.19 5.02 -21.70
CA LYS A 161 3.66 4.97 -23.08
C LYS A 161 4.62 4.34 -24.09
N ARG A 162 5.93 4.28 -23.79
CA ARG A 162 6.94 3.66 -24.66
C ARG A 162 7.22 2.19 -24.33
N LEU A 163 6.83 1.71 -23.14
CA LEU A 163 7.25 0.41 -22.60
C LEU A 163 6.14 -0.66 -22.59
N ASP A 164 4.89 -0.28 -22.89
CA ASP A 164 3.71 -1.17 -22.94
C ASP A 164 3.48 -2.06 -21.70
N ASP A 165 4.00 -1.65 -20.53
CA ASP A 165 3.64 -2.27 -19.26
C ASP A 165 2.28 -1.72 -18.80
N LYS A 166 1.23 -2.37 -19.29
CA LYS A 166 -0.17 -2.01 -19.05
C LYS A 166 -0.60 -2.12 -17.59
N MET A 167 0.05 -3.00 -16.82
CA MET A 167 -0.30 -3.19 -15.40
C MET A 167 0.14 -1.96 -14.59
N ILE A 168 1.41 -1.54 -14.74
CA ILE A 168 1.91 -0.33 -14.08
C ILE A 168 1.18 0.90 -14.62
N LEU A 169 0.90 0.96 -15.93
CA LEU A 169 0.15 2.07 -16.53
C LEU A 169 -1.25 2.23 -15.91
N THR A 170 -1.95 1.13 -15.66
CA THR A 170 -3.25 1.12 -14.99
C THR A 170 -3.13 1.67 -13.56
N GLU A 171 -2.14 1.24 -12.80
CA GLU A 171 -1.90 1.73 -11.43
C GLU A 171 -1.58 3.24 -11.40
N VAL A 172 -0.81 3.74 -12.37
CA VAL A 172 -0.47 5.16 -12.49
C VAL A 172 -1.70 6.02 -12.82
N HIS A 173 -2.53 5.61 -13.77
CA HIS A 173 -3.77 6.34 -14.09
C HIS A 173 -4.76 6.32 -12.92
N LEU A 174 -4.82 5.24 -12.13
CA LEU A 174 -5.61 5.19 -10.92
C LEU A 174 -5.10 6.20 -9.87
N LEU A 175 -3.78 6.29 -9.66
CA LEU A 175 -3.19 7.30 -8.78
C LEU A 175 -3.43 8.72 -9.28
N GLU A 176 -3.32 8.95 -10.59
CA GLU A 176 -3.67 10.22 -11.24
C GLU A 176 -5.11 10.64 -10.93
N SER A 177 -6.07 9.72 -11.08
CA SER A 177 -7.47 9.96 -10.72
C SER A 177 -7.63 10.37 -9.26
N ARG A 178 -6.94 9.69 -8.33
CA ARG A 178 -6.99 9.98 -6.90
C ARG A 178 -6.37 11.34 -6.56
N VAL A 179 -5.26 11.71 -7.20
CA VAL A 179 -4.60 13.01 -7.02
C VAL A 179 -5.50 14.15 -7.53
N TYR A 180 -6.09 14.01 -8.72
CA TYR A 180 -7.01 15.03 -9.24
C TYR A 180 -8.26 15.19 -8.38
N ARG A 181 -8.81 14.09 -7.84
CA ARG A 181 -9.88 14.16 -6.84
C ARG A 181 -9.44 14.96 -5.61
N GLY A 182 -8.24 14.68 -5.08
CA GLY A 182 -7.69 15.40 -3.92
C GLY A 182 -7.50 16.91 -4.14
N ILE A 183 -7.27 17.33 -5.39
CA ILE A 183 -7.19 18.75 -5.79
C ILE A 183 -8.59 19.36 -6.00
N GLY A 184 -9.64 18.54 -6.15
CA GLY A 184 -11.00 18.97 -6.48
C GLY A 184 -11.29 19.04 -7.99
N ASN A 185 -10.40 18.53 -8.85
CA ASN A 185 -10.61 18.54 -10.30
C ASN A 185 -11.28 17.24 -10.77
N MET A 186 -12.61 17.20 -10.71
CA MET A 186 -13.37 15.98 -11.01
C MET A 186 -13.40 15.61 -12.49
N ALA A 187 -13.35 16.59 -13.40
CA ALA A 187 -13.30 16.33 -14.83
C ALA A 187 -12.04 15.52 -15.21
N LYS A 188 -10.87 15.95 -14.71
CA LYS A 188 -9.62 15.22 -14.92
C LYS A 188 -9.56 13.91 -14.15
N ALA A 189 -10.11 13.86 -12.94
CA ALA A 189 -10.18 12.61 -12.17
C ALA A 189 -10.96 11.51 -12.91
N LYS A 190 -12.08 11.86 -13.54
CA LYS A 190 -12.88 10.95 -14.38
C LYS A 190 -12.16 10.57 -15.66
N ALA A 191 -11.53 11.52 -16.35
CA ALA A 191 -10.76 11.24 -17.55
C ALA A 191 -9.62 10.24 -17.27
N ALA A 192 -8.86 10.45 -16.19
CA ALA A 192 -7.80 9.54 -15.77
C ALA A 192 -8.34 8.15 -15.39
N LEU A 193 -9.50 8.07 -14.71
CA LEU A 193 -10.14 6.79 -14.41
C LEU A 193 -10.58 6.05 -15.68
N THR A 194 -11.13 6.75 -16.68
CA THR A 194 -11.49 6.14 -17.97
C THR A 194 -10.26 5.56 -18.67
N SER A 195 -9.14 6.30 -18.67
CA SER A 195 -7.85 5.79 -19.17
C SER A 195 -7.38 4.57 -18.39
N SER A 196 -7.51 4.60 -17.07
CA SER A 196 -7.17 3.48 -16.19
C SER A 196 -7.99 2.22 -16.53
N ARG A 197 -9.31 2.34 -16.68
CA ARG A 197 -10.19 1.20 -17.01
C ARG A 197 -9.95 0.68 -18.42
N THR A 198 -9.63 1.56 -19.37
CA THR A 198 -9.28 1.15 -20.74
C THR A 198 -8.00 0.30 -20.73
N ALA A 199 -6.98 0.71 -19.98
CA ALA A 199 -5.77 -0.09 -19.80
C ALA A 199 -6.06 -1.41 -19.08
N ALA A 200 -6.86 -1.36 -18.01
CA ALA A 200 -7.29 -2.50 -17.22
C ALA A 200 -8.01 -3.57 -18.05
N ASN A 201 -8.94 -3.17 -18.93
CA ASN A 201 -9.70 -4.09 -19.78
C ASN A 201 -8.82 -4.84 -20.80
N SER A 202 -7.63 -4.32 -21.09
CA SER A 202 -6.69 -4.94 -22.04
C SER A 202 -5.75 -5.96 -21.38
N ILE A 203 -5.89 -6.17 -20.06
CA ILE A 203 -5.12 -7.11 -19.27
C ILE A 203 -6.03 -7.88 -18.31
N TYR A 204 -5.56 -9.01 -17.80
CA TYR A 204 -6.21 -9.63 -16.65
C TYR A 204 -5.73 -8.92 -15.38
N CYS A 205 -6.56 -8.01 -14.85
CA CYS A 205 -6.22 -7.24 -13.66
C CYS A 205 -6.22 -8.13 -12.40
N PRO A 206 -5.22 -8.01 -11.52
CA PRO A 206 -5.26 -8.61 -10.20
C PRO A 206 -6.50 -8.13 -9.44
N PRO A 207 -7.16 -8.99 -8.65
CA PRO A 207 -8.41 -8.61 -7.98
C PRO A 207 -8.25 -7.47 -6.96
N THR A 208 -7.05 -7.26 -6.39
CA THR A 208 -6.75 -6.07 -5.57
C THR A 208 -6.80 -4.76 -6.36
N LEU A 209 -6.20 -4.74 -7.56
CA LEU A 209 -6.20 -3.57 -8.45
C LEU A 209 -7.62 -3.31 -8.99
N GLN A 210 -8.34 -4.38 -9.34
CA GLN A 210 -9.73 -4.28 -9.77
C GLN A 210 -10.61 -3.65 -8.70
N ALA A 211 -10.52 -4.13 -7.45
CA ALA A 211 -11.27 -3.56 -6.34
C ALA A 211 -10.92 -2.08 -6.08
N ALA A 212 -9.66 -1.69 -6.28
CA ALA A 212 -9.25 -0.28 -6.18
C ALA A 212 -9.82 0.60 -7.30
N LEU A 213 -9.94 0.07 -8.53
CA LEU A 213 -10.61 0.75 -9.66
C LEU A 213 -12.11 0.92 -9.39
N ASP A 214 -12.77 -0.11 -8.86
CA ASP A 214 -14.19 -0.06 -8.53
C ASP A 214 -14.45 0.90 -7.37
N LEU A 215 -13.61 0.89 -6.33
CA LEU A 215 -13.69 1.85 -5.23
C LEU A 215 -13.56 3.30 -5.73
N GLN A 216 -12.60 3.57 -6.61
CA GLN A 216 -12.43 4.91 -7.20
C GLN A 216 -13.63 5.30 -8.08
N SER A 217 -14.17 4.36 -8.85
CA SER A 217 -15.39 4.57 -9.65
C SER A 217 -16.57 4.95 -8.75
N GLY A 218 -16.79 4.19 -7.67
CA GLY A 218 -17.85 4.45 -6.71
C GLY A 218 -17.74 5.85 -6.07
N ILE A 219 -16.52 6.28 -5.70
CA ILE A 219 -16.31 7.61 -5.10
C ILE A 219 -16.67 8.72 -6.10
N LEU A 220 -16.23 8.62 -7.36
CA LEU A 220 -16.53 9.65 -8.36
C LEU A 220 -18.02 9.70 -8.72
N HIS A 221 -18.71 8.57 -8.77
CA HIS A 221 -20.17 8.55 -8.96
C HIS A 221 -20.93 9.11 -7.75
N ALA A 222 -20.45 8.84 -6.52
CA ALA A 222 -21.04 9.40 -5.31
C ALA A 222 -20.88 10.93 -5.26
N GLU A 223 -19.77 11.48 -5.73
CA GLU A 223 -19.55 12.93 -5.86
C GLU A 223 -20.50 13.58 -6.87
N ASP A 224 -20.93 12.85 -7.91
CA ASP A 224 -21.97 13.26 -8.86
C ASP A 224 -23.39 13.11 -8.32
N LYS A 225 -23.55 12.64 -7.08
CA LYS A 225 -24.83 12.30 -6.44
C LYS A 225 -25.55 11.10 -7.08
N ASP A 226 -24.86 10.30 -7.90
CA ASP A 226 -25.38 9.03 -8.40
C ASP A 226 -25.04 7.91 -7.41
N TYR A 227 -25.79 7.88 -6.31
CA TYR A 227 -25.57 6.92 -5.22
C TYR A 227 -25.98 5.49 -5.60
N THR A 228 -26.86 5.32 -6.59
CA THR A 228 -27.29 4.00 -7.05
C THR A 228 -26.15 3.29 -7.78
N THR A 229 -25.53 3.97 -8.74
CA THR A 229 -24.38 3.42 -9.45
C THR A 229 -23.16 3.30 -8.53
N ALA A 230 -22.95 4.28 -7.65
CA ALA A 230 -21.86 4.22 -6.67
C ALA A 230 -21.98 3.00 -5.75
N TYR A 231 -23.19 2.68 -5.27
CA TYR A 231 -23.44 1.51 -4.44
C TYR A 231 -23.01 0.22 -5.14
N SER A 232 -23.36 0.04 -6.42
CA SER A 232 -22.97 -1.15 -7.19
C SER A 232 -21.45 -1.30 -7.27
N TYR A 233 -20.72 -0.21 -7.56
CA TYR A 233 -19.25 -0.24 -7.57
C TYR A 233 -18.65 -0.54 -6.18
N PHE A 234 -19.21 0.03 -5.11
CA PHE A 234 -18.74 -0.26 -3.76
C PHE A 234 -19.03 -1.70 -3.33
N TYR A 235 -20.14 -2.29 -3.79
CA TYR A 235 -20.47 -3.69 -3.54
C TYR A 235 -19.44 -4.62 -4.19
N GLU A 236 -19.12 -4.42 -5.47
CA GLU A 236 -18.09 -5.18 -6.19
C GLU A 236 -16.71 -5.05 -5.52
N ALA A 237 -16.34 -3.82 -5.12
CA ALA A 237 -15.10 -3.58 -4.38
C ALA A 237 -15.09 -4.30 -3.03
N PHE A 238 -16.21 -4.27 -2.29
CA PHE A 238 -16.35 -4.92 -0.99
C PHE A 238 -16.24 -6.44 -1.10
N GLU A 239 -16.93 -7.06 -2.06
CA GLU A 239 -16.90 -8.51 -2.26
C GLU A 239 -15.47 -8.98 -2.57
N ASN A 240 -14.80 -8.30 -3.51
CA ASN A 240 -13.43 -8.61 -3.91
C ASN A 240 -12.40 -8.43 -2.78
N MET A 241 -12.50 -7.34 -2.00
CA MET A 241 -11.59 -7.08 -0.87
C MET A 241 -11.86 -8.01 0.32
N SER A 242 -13.13 -8.30 0.59
CA SER A 242 -13.55 -9.14 1.71
C SER A 242 -13.18 -10.62 1.49
N ALA A 243 -13.24 -11.09 0.24
CA ALA A 243 -12.76 -12.42 -0.14
C ALA A 243 -11.24 -12.60 0.04
N GLN A 244 -10.47 -11.52 -0.13
CA GLN A 244 -9.01 -11.50 0.05
C GLN A 244 -8.57 -11.20 1.48
N GLY A 245 -9.50 -10.80 2.36
CA GLY A 245 -9.19 -10.45 3.75
C GLY A 245 -8.47 -9.10 3.90
N GLU A 246 -8.57 -8.20 2.92
CA GLU A 246 -7.94 -6.89 2.99
C GLU A 246 -8.64 -5.95 3.97
N GLU A 247 -7.87 -5.13 4.69
CA GLU A 247 -8.38 -4.10 5.61
C GLU A 247 -9.23 -3.03 4.87
N GLY A 248 -9.02 -2.86 3.56
CA GLY A 248 -9.79 -1.94 2.71
C GLY A 248 -11.29 -2.26 2.60
N ALA A 249 -11.71 -3.50 2.90
CA ALA A 249 -13.11 -3.92 2.83
C ALA A 249 -14.01 -3.09 3.76
N LEU A 250 -13.52 -2.68 4.93
CA LEU A 250 -14.30 -1.85 5.85
C LEU A 250 -14.63 -0.48 5.24
N GLY A 251 -13.70 0.10 4.50
CA GLY A 251 -13.90 1.38 3.81
C GLY A 251 -14.97 1.29 2.73
N ALA A 252 -14.93 0.23 1.91
CA ALA A 252 -15.96 -0.03 0.91
C ALA A 252 -17.35 -0.24 1.53
N LEU A 253 -17.44 -1.05 2.60
CA LEU A 253 -18.70 -1.25 3.34
C LEU A 253 -19.25 0.06 3.89
N LYS A 254 -18.39 0.90 4.48
CA LYS A 254 -18.79 2.22 4.99
C LYS A 254 -19.40 3.09 3.90
N TYR A 255 -18.82 3.09 2.70
CA TYR A 255 -19.39 3.82 1.57
C TYR A 255 -20.69 3.22 1.05
N MET A 256 -20.85 1.88 1.04
CA MET A 256 -22.13 1.24 0.72
C MET A 256 -23.27 1.68 1.65
N LEU A 257 -23.02 1.67 2.96
CA LEU A 257 -23.99 2.10 3.97
C LEU A 257 -24.33 3.58 3.80
N LEU A 258 -23.31 4.41 3.54
CA LEU A 258 -23.51 5.84 3.27
C LEU A 258 -24.39 6.07 2.04
N CYS A 259 -24.16 5.36 0.93
CA CYS A 259 -25.01 5.45 -0.26
C CYS A 259 -26.48 5.13 0.06
N LYS A 260 -26.74 4.10 0.89
CA LYS A 260 -28.11 3.75 1.30
C LYS A 260 -28.76 4.81 2.17
N VAL A 261 -28.01 5.45 3.06
CA VAL A 261 -28.50 6.61 3.83
C VAL A 261 -28.85 7.76 2.88
N MET A 262 -27.98 8.08 1.92
CA MET A 262 -28.20 9.16 0.94
C MET A 262 -29.38 8.92 0.00
N LEU A 263 -29.74 7.65 -0.25
CA LEU A 263 -30.91 7.25 -1.03
C LEU A 263 -32.22 7.23 -0.21
N ASN A 264 -32.20 7.65 1.05
CA ASN A 264 -33.31 7.53 2.01
C ASN A 264 -33.75 6.08 2.28
N LEU A 265 -32.88 5.10 2.02
CA LEU A 265 -33.13 3.66 2.25
C LEU A 265 -32.46 3.23 3.56
N SER A 266 -32.77 3.93 4.66
CA SER A 266 -32.14 3.70 5.96
C SER A 266 -32.48 2.32 6.56
N GLU A 267 -33.58 1.70 6.13
CA GLU A 267 -33.98 0.34 6.53
C GLU A 267 -33.04 -0.73 5.95
N ASP A 268 -32.56 -0.52 4.72
CA ASP A 268 -31.61 -1.41 4.05
C ASP A 268 -30.26 -1.48 4.78
N VAL A 269 -29.90 -0.44 5.54
CA VAL A 269 -28.64 -0.41 6.30
C VAL A 269 -28.59 -1.57 7.30
N ASN A 270 -29.70 -1.88 7.97
CA ASN A 270 -29.73 -2.99 8.93
C ASN A 270 -29.75 -4.35 8.22
N SER A 271 -30.47 -4.48 7.11
CA SER A 271 -30.52 -5.74 6.35
C SER A 271 -29.16 -6.09 5.76
N LEU A 272 -28.42 -5.12 5.22
CA LEU A 272 -27.07 -5.34 4.69
C LEU A 272 -26.09 -5.87 5.75
N LEU A 273 -26.24 -5.46 7.00
CA LEU A 273 -25.39 -5.93 8.10
C LEU A 273 -25.68 -7.36 8.55
N THR A 274 -26.80 -7.95 8.12
CA THR A 274 -27.10 -9.37 8.35
C THR A 274 -26.43 -10.29 7.33
N ILE A 275 -25.93 -9.74 6.22
CA ILE A 275 -25.21 -10.51 5.20
C ILE A 275 -23.93 -11.10 5.81
N LYS A 276 -23.67 -12.39 5.57
CA LYS A 276 -22.55 -13.14 6.16
C LYS A 276 -21.19 -12.44 6.04
N LEU A 277 -20.90 -11.81 4.90
CA LEU A 277 -19.66 -11.07 4.67
C LEU A 277 -19.56 -9.75 5.46
N ALA A 278 -20.69 -9.09 5.73
CA ALA A 278 -20.76 -7.83 6.46
C ALA A 278 -20.90 -8.04 7.98
N ALA A 279 -21.45 -9.18 8.40
CA ALA A 279 -21.69 -9.52 9.81
C ALA A 279 -20.40 -9.47 10.64
N LYS A 280 -19.25 -9.88 10.08
CA LYS A 280 -17.93 -9.78 10.75
C LYS A 280 -17.52 -8.34 11.09
N TYR A 281 -18.04 -7.35 10.36
CA TYR A 281 -17.74 -5.93 10.56
C TYR A 281 -18.82 -5.21 11.37
N ALA A 282 -19.94 -5.87 11.68
CA ALA A 282 -21.15 -5.23 12.20
C ALA A 282 -21.01 -4.64 13.62
N GLN A 283 -19.98 -5.07 14.38
CA GLN A 283 -19.65 -4.59 15.72
C GLN A 283 -18.49 -3.56 15.72
N LEU A 284 -17.97 -3.20 14.55
CA LEU A 284 -16.93 -2.17 14.48
C LEU A 284 -17.54 -0.78 14.62
N ARG A 285 -16.82 0.11 15.32
CA ARG A 285 -17.23 1.49 15.56
C ARG A 285 -17.60 2.24 14.27
N ASP A 286 -16.90 1.98 13.17
CA ASP A 286 -17.23 2.56 11.86
C ASP A 286 -18.63 2.19 11.38
N VAL A 287 -19.05 0.95 11.58
CA VAL A 287 -20.38 0.48 11.16
C VAL A 287 -21.45 0.93 12.15
N GLU A 288 -21.14 0.97 13.43
CA GLU A 288 -22.03 1.55 14.46
C GLU A 288 -22.32 3.02 14.18
N SER A 289 -21.31 3.79 13.75
CA SER A 289 -21.49 5.19 13.35
C SER A 289 -22.51 5.33 12.21
N MET A 290 -22.44 4.46 11.20
CA MET A 290 -23.38 4.44 10.08
C MET A 290 -24.79 4.03 10.52
N ARG A 291 -24.91 3.08 11.46
CA ARG A 291 -26.21 2.69 12.03
C ARG A 291 -26.84 3.82 12.83
N ALA A 292 -26.05 4.54 13.63
CA ALA A 292 -26.53 5.69 14.41
C ALA A 292 -27.01 6.82 13.48
N ILE A 293 -26.25 7.14 12.44
CA ILE A 293 -26.63 8.11 11.42
C ILE A 293 -27.91 7.68 10.69
N ALA A 294 -28.01 6.41 10.27
CA ALA A 294 -29.19 5.89 9.58
C ALA A 294 -30.46 5.98 10.45
N ARG A 295 -30.36 5.67 11.75
CA ARG A 295 -31.48 5.80 12.70
C ARG A 295 -31.92 7.25 12.90
N ALA A 296 -30.96 8.16 13.10
CA ALA A 296 -31.27 9.58 13.25
C ALA A 296 -31.92 10.16 11.98
N HIS A 297 -31.44 9.73 10.81
CA HIS A 297 -32.00 10.11 9.51
C HIS A 297 -33.43 9.56 9.33
N GLN A 298 -33.67 8.29 9.66
CA GLN A 298 -35.01 7.68 9.63
C GLN A 298 -35.99 8.38 10.57
N GLY A 299 -35.54 8.71 11.79
CA GLY A 299 -36.34 9.43 12.79
C GLY A 299 -36.48 10.93 12.54
N ARG A 300 -35.85 11.47 11.48
CA ARG A 300 -35.78 12.91 11.17
C ARG A 300 -35.35 13.75 12.38
N ASN A 301 -34.47 13.19 13.22
CA ASN A 301 -34.09 13.79 14.49
C ASN A 301 -32.70 14.44 14.39
N LEU A 302 -32.68 15.76 14.24
CA LEU A 302 -31.45 16.54 14.11
C LEU A 302 -30.57 16.44 15.36
N ALA A 303 -31.16 16.40 16.56
CA ALA A 303 -30.40 16.33 17.82
C ALA A 303 -29.63 15.00 17.93
N GLU A 304 -30.24 13.89 17.48
CA GLU A 304 -29.55 12.59 17.44
C GLU A 304 -28.47 12.54 16.38
N PHE A 305 -28.69 13.19 15.23
CA PHE A 305 -27.68 13.29 14.19
C PHE A 305 -26.45 14.07 14.67
N GLU A 306 -26.64 15.23 15.31
CA GLU A 306 -25.55 16.00 15.90
C GLU A 306 -24.82 15.24 17.02
N ARG A 307 -25.56 14.52 17.86
CA ARG A 307 -24.98 13.67 18.91
C ARG A 307 -24.09 12.60 18.30
N ALA A 308 -24.58 11.88 17.28
CA ALA A 308 -23.80 10.87 16.57
C ALA A 308 -22.54 11.48 15.93
N LEU A 309 -22.66 12.65 15.29
CA LEU A 309 -21.49 13.33 14.72
C LEU A 309 -20.43 13.68 15.78
N ARG A 310 -20.83 14.09 16.99
CA ARG A 310 -19.88 14.40 18.08
C ARG A 310 -19.23 13.13 18.64
N GLU A 311 -20.02 12.08 18.86
CA GLU A 311 -19.59 10.81 19.43
C GLU A 311 -18.61 10.05 18.52
N TYR A 312 -18.85 10.10 17.21
CA TYR A 312 -18.02 9.40 16.21
C TYR A 312 -16.96 10.31 15.55
N LYS A 313 -16.73 11.53 16.05
CA LYS A 313 -15.75 12.48 15.47
C LYS A 313 -14.30 12.04 15.66
N THR A 314 -13.97 11.48 16.81
CA THR A 314 -12.62 10.99 17.13
C THR A 314 -12.55 9.51 16.78
N GLY A 315 -12.01 9.20 15.61
CA GLY A 315 -11.48 7.88 15.32
C GLY A 315 -10.19 7.69 16.10
N THR A 316 -10.28 7.10 17.29
CA THR A 316 -9.14 6.44 17.93
C THR A 316 -9.10 5.00 17.48
#